data_AF-A0A7J4T7M0-F1
#
_entry.id   AF-A0A7J4T7M0-F1
#
_cell.length_a   1.000
_cell.length_b   1.000
_cell.length_c   1.000
_cell.angle_alpha   90.00
_cell.angle_beta   90.00
_cell.angle_gamma   90.00
#
_symmetry.space_group_name_H-M   'P 1'
#
loop_
_entity.id
_entity.type
_entity.pdbx_description
1 polymer ?
#
loop_
_entity_poly.entity_id
_entity_poly.type
_entity_poly.pdbx_seq_one_letter_code
_entity_poly.pdbx_strand_id
1 'polypeptide(L)'
;MMNTVFTIAPGPQDGNVFTENHLQSFRTLNVENMVIFSTNSLDSSDKMVDEASHNGINCNVKKLTPLSTDGIEDSDQLSGISWNIANEMISAYSDLESTITMHGRGSSLHSHLLWVVSNSFGSNSVNWDGGYSSTYVHNESQLKSDVSPKLMSAILELTAKKTTNFFDSASIASEDGVTEISGVQAASLPCIKSGFIEKLKTNSRSKNVTARGDTTLYKLTPEGFPVALKYWSEQRLDIQSPKFKQLLISFGRLIEGGSKNFLNILSKIEAHDSHLIILQRYSDTLESGVYSFDDLIDNPDFSEIQSELEEYGNRLARKIDEDDFRIISPIVVINPSSESDFSLEFQLRIFAEIRKFEFENDTHNWNFDITGCVSKLLPKLSEFITASRSNLYYVLKSKKGVGVTGTTVENSPFTKADHVLALPSYLALESLKKVNESKLMTLLVMLYFEEGAFSKPKSPLNLKDFINRDRSVSKNNGLTFKDLSRFVEPLSEMIGQQISIEKNHTRLAGDLISNKFIIRVNDVGTSRYVLTELGKFVAIWVRKHLGWK
;
A
#
# COMPACT_ATOMS: atom_id res chain seq x y z
N MET A 1 24.24 -15.52 10.05
CA MET A 1 23.78 -14.20 9.60
C MET A 1 22.91 -13.65 10.70
N MET A 2 23.14 -12.40 11.09
CA MET A 2 22.42 -11.74 12.18
C MET A 2 21.20 -11.03 11.59
N ASN A 3 20.00 -11.38 12.05
CA ASN A 3 18.78 -10.81 11.50
C ASN A 3 18.29 -9.63 12.35
N THR A 4 17.81 -8.59 11.66
CA THR A 4 17.13 -7.44 12.29
C THR A 4 15.66 -7.46 11.96
N VAL A 5 14.82 -7.37 12.99
CA VAL A 5 13.36 -7.30 12.85
C VAL A 5 12.89 -5.85 12.93
N PHE A 6 12.02 -5.45 12.01
CA PHE A 6 11.29 -4.18 12.04
C PHE A 6 9.82 -4.44 12.31
N THR A 7 9.24 -3.75 13.30
CA THR A 7 7.82 -3.92 13.64
C THR A 7 7.23 -2.65 14.25
N ILE A 8 5.91 -2.51 14.19
CA ILE A 8 5.16 -1.46 14.88
C ILE A 8 4.72 -1.96 16.25
N ALA A 9 4.84 -1.09 17.26
CA ALA A 9 4.29 -1.35 18.58
C ALA A 9 2.75 -1.38 18.52
N PRO A 10 2.09 -2.43 19.02
CA PRO A 10 0.64 -2.43 19.13
C PRO A 10 0.19 -1.39 20.16
N GLY A 11 -1.10 -1.02 20.11
CA GLY A 11 -1.72 -0.27 21.19
C GLY A 11 -1.59 -0.97 22.55
N PRO A 12 -2.06 -0.34 23.64
CA PRO A 12 -1.98 -0.94 24.97
C PRO A 12 -2.60 -2.35 24.98
N GLN A 13 -1.85 -3.33 25.47
CA GLN A 13 -2.33 -4.70 25.67
C GLN A 13 -2.17 -5.14 27.12
N ASP A 14 -3.12 -5.95 27.58
CA ASP A 14 -3.04 -6.70 28.83
C ASP A 14 -2.35 -8.05 28.55
N GLY A 15 -1.39 -8.43 29.39
CA GLY A 15 -0.58 -9.65 29.21
C GLY A 15 0.67 -9.44 28.33
N ASN A 16 1.23 -10.55 27.86
CA ASN A 16 2.44 -10.59 27.03
C ASN A 16 2.15 -10.12 25.60
N VAL A 17 3.06 -9.34 25.02
CA VAL A 17 2.95 -8.89 23.62
C VAL A 17 3.41 -9.98 22.66
N PHE A 18 4.48 -10.70 22.99
CA PHE A 18 4.97 -11.83 22.20
C PHE A 18 4.38 -13.15 22.70
N THR A 19 3.92 -13.97 21.75
CA THR A 19 3.60 -15.38 22.02
C THR A 19 4.90 -16.19 22.03
N GLU A 20 4.88 -17.38 22.65
CA GLU A 20 6.04 -18.28 22.60
C GLU A 20 6.41 -18.66 21.15
N ASN A 21 5.41 -18.74 20.26
CA ASN A 21 5.65 -18.98 18.84
C ASN A 21 6.46 -17.84 18.18
N HIS A 22 6.22 -16.58 18.56
CA HIS A 22 7.01 -15.45 18.07
C HIS A 22 8.45 -15.56 18.55
N LEU A 23 8.65 -15.81 19.85
CA LEU A 23 9.98 -15.92 20.46
C LEU A 23 10.76 -17.10 19.86
N GLN A 24 10.10 -18.24 19.65
CA GLN A 24 10.71 -19.40 19.00
C GLN A 24 11.06 -19.12 17.53
N SER A 25 10.24 -18.35 16.83
CA SER A 25 10.54 -17.90 15.46
C SER A 25 11.75 -16.97 15.44
N PHE A 26 11.87 -16.04 16.39
CA PHE A 26 13.04 -15.16 16.51
C PHE A 26 14.33 -15.93 16.77
N ARG A 27 14.28 -16.95 17.64
CA ARG A 27 15.42 -17.85 17.88
C ARG A 27 15.79 -18.63 16.61
N THR A 28 14.79 -19.20 15.92
CA THR A 28 15.01 -19.97 14.69
C THR A 28 15.59 -19.11 13.56
N LEU A 29 15.16 -17.85 13.50
CA LEU A 29 15.63 -16.87 12.53
C LEU A 29 16.89 -16.14 13.01
N ASN A 30 17.52 -16.51 14.12
CA ASN A 30 18.70 -15.82 14.68
C ASN A 30 18.53 -14.27 14.71
N VAL A 31 17.40 -13.81 15.22
CA VAL A 31 17.13 -12.38 15.41
C VAL A 31 17.94 -11.88 16.59
N GLU A 32 18.79 -10.90 16.35
CA GLU A 32 19.64 -10.28 17.40
C GLU A 32 19.26 -8.83 17.67
N ASN A 33 18.65 -8.16 16.69
CA ASN A 33 18.25 -6.77 16.80
C ASN A 33 16.78 -6.61 16.44
N MET A 34 16.09 -5.71 17.14
CA MET A 34 14.71 -5.35 16.85
C MET A 34 14.56 -3.83 16.87
N VAL A 35 14.01 -3.29 15.79
CA VAL A 35 13.59 -1.89 15.70
C VAL A 35 12.08 -1.83 15.88
N ILE A 36 11.65 -1.17 16.95
CA ILE A 36 10.25 -1.02 17.33
C ILE A 36 9.81 0.40 17.01
N PHE A 37 8.87 0.53 16.08
CA PHE A 37 8.24 1.81 15.77
C PHE A 37 7.14 2.10 16.78
N SER A 38 7.38 3.08 17.65
CA SER A 38 6.40 3.57 18.62
C SER A 38 5.57 4.69 18.00
N THR A 39 4.25 4.57 18.11
CA THR A 39 3.26 5.48 17.51
C THR A 39 2.70 6.48 18.52
N ASN A 40 2.86 6.22 19.82
CA ASN A 40 2.48 7.12 20.90
C ASN A 40 3.11 6.68 22.23
N SER A 41 3.08 7.54 23.24
CA SER A 41 3.65 7.26 24.57
C SER A 41 2.91 6.21 25.40
N LEU A 42 1.79 5.68 24.91
CA LEU A 42 0.93 4.71 25.61
C LEU A 42 0.87 3.36 24.88
N ASP A 43 1.67 3.17 23.82
CA ASP A 43 1.74 1.90 23.13
C ASP A 43 2.56 0.88 23.92
N SER A 44 2.54 -0.37 23.46
CA SER A 44 3.20 -1.47 24.17
C SER A 44 4.71 -1.55 23.88
N SER A 45 5.36 -0.49 23.40
CA SER A 45 6.78 -0.51 23.02
C SER A 45 7.70 -0.85 24.20
N ASP A 46 7.49 -0.28 25.38
CA ASP A 46 8.29 -0.59 26.57
C ASP A 46 8.17 -2.08 26.96
N LYS A 47 6.94 -2.63 26.95
CA LYS A 47 6.72 -4.06 27.20
C LYS A 47 7.41 -4.95 26.18
N MET A 48 7.38 -4.57 24.90
CA MET A 48 8.09 -5.30 23.84
C MET A 48 9.61 -5.26 24.06
N VAL A 49 10.17 -4.11 24.46
CA VAL A 49 11.59 -3.99 24.80
C VAL A 49 11.93 -4.95 25.94
N ASP A 50 11.14 -4.97 27.01
CA ASP A 50 11.36 -5.85 28.14
C ASP A 50 11.32 -7.32 27.70
N GLU A 51 10.24 -7.78 27.08
CA GLU A 51 10.08 -9.18 26.66
C GLU A 51 11.16 -9.66 25.68
N ALA A 52 11.55 -8.81 24.72
CA ALA A 52 12.59 -9.14 23.74
C ALA A 52 13.99 -9.15 24.37
N SER A 53 14.28 -8.21 25.28
CA SER A 53 15.57 -8.14 25.99
C SER A 53 15.79 -9.36 26.90
N HIS A 54 14.73 -9.86 27.55
CA HIS A 54 14.78 -11.13 28.30
C HIS A 54 15.13 -12.34 27.42
N ASN A 55 14.93 -12.23 26.11
CA ASN A 55 15.29 -13.26 25.13
C ASN A 55 16.61 -12.96 24.40
N GLY A 56 17.41 -12.00 24.88
CA GLY A 56 18.71 -11.66 24.32
C GLY A 56 18.67 -10.86 23.01
N ILE A 57 17.52 -10.24 22.69
CA ILE A 57 17.35 -9.41 21.50
C ILE A 57 17.59 -7.95 21.87
N ASN A 58 18.50 -7.28 21.15
CA ASN A 58 18.78 -5.86 21.34
C ASN A 58 17.67 -5.01 20.70
N CYS A 59 16.96 -4.22 21.50
CA CYS A 59 15.84 -3.41 21.03
C CYS A 59 16.21 -1.93 20.88
N ASN A 60 15.72 -1.31 19.80
CA ASN A 60 15.79 0.13 19.56
C ASN A 60 14.39 0.67 19.27
N VAL A 61 13.90 1.58 20.10
CA VAL A 61 12.60 2.21 19.92
C VAL A 61 12.76 3.48 19.08
N LYS A 62 12.04 3.55 17.97
CA LYS A 62 11.94 4.72 17.10
C LYS A 62 10.56 5.32 17.23
N LYS A 63 10.48 6.53 17.78
CA LYS A 63 9.23 7.28 17.85
C LYS A 63 8.90 7.81 16.46
N LEU A 64 7.67 7.56 16.04
CA LEU A 64 7.12 8.08 14.80
C LEU A 64 6.32 9.36 15.04
N THR A 65 6.16 10.16 13.99
CA THR A 65 5.21 11.26 13.95
C THR A 65 3.82 10.76 14.34
N PRO A 66 3.16 11.37 15.34
CA PRO A 66 1.86 10.90 15.81
C PRO A 66 0.76 11.18 14.77
N LEU A 67 -0.22 10.27 14.71
CA LEU A 67 -1.46 10.50 13.95
C LEU A 67 -2.39 11.43 14.72
N SER A 68 -2.07 12.73 14.74
CA SER A 68 -2.86 13.79 15.39
C SER A 68 -2.93 15.04 14.52
N THR A 69 -3.91 15.90 14.81
CA THR A 69 -3.97 17.30 14.34
C THR A 69 -3.31 18.27 15.32
N ASP A 70 -2.87 17.80 16.48
CA ASP A 70 -2.25 18.64 17.50
C ASP A 70 -0.94 19.25 16.99
N GLY A 71 -0.86 20.59 17.01
CA GLY A 71 0.32 21.33 16.55
C GLY A 71 0.45 21.48 15.04
N ILE A 72 -0.57 21.08 14.27
CA ILE A 72 -0.62 21.27 12.82
C ILE A 72 -1.31 22.59 12.49
N GLU A 73 -0.68 23.39 11.64
CA GLU A 73 -1.12 24.75 11.33
C GLU A 73 -1.94 24.84 10.03
N ASP A 74 -1.69 23.95 9.06
CA ASP A 74 -2.33 23.98 7.74
C ASP A 74 -2.56 22.56 7.14
N SER A 75 -3.37 22.50 6.08
CA SER A 75 -3.75 21.25 5.43
C SER A 75 -2.60 20.58 4.68
N ASP A 76 -1.60 21.35 4.23
CA ASP A 76 -0.41 20.81 3.57
C ASP A 76 0.40 19.96 4.58
N GLN A 77 0.61 20.47 5.80
CA GLN A 77 1.25 19.73 6.89
C GLN A 77 0.47 18.47 7.26
N LEU A 78 -0.86 18.55 7.31
CA LEU A 78 -1.73 17.41 7.58
C LEU A 78 -1.58 16.32 6.51
N SER A 79 -1.59 16.71 5.23
CA SER A 79 -1.40 15.80 4.10
C SER A 79 -0.01 15.13 4.06
N GLY A 80 1.01 15.80 4.62
CA GLY A 80 2.40 15.32 4.69
C GLY A 80 2.66 14.27 5.79
N ILE A 81 1.74 14.03 6.73
CA ILE A 81 1.97 13.10 7.86
C ILE A 81 2.35 11.69 7.37
N SER A 82 1.63 11.14 6.39
CA SER A 82 1.86 9.78 5.89
C SER A 82 3.27 9.64 5.30
N TRP A 83 3.73 10.65 4.56
CA TRP A 83 5.07 10.70 3.98
C TRP A 83 6.15 10.90 5.01
N ASN A 84 5.95 11.76 6.01
CA ASN A 84 6.89 11.96 7.11
C ASN A 84 7.12 10.66 7.89
N ILE A 85 6.05 9.93 8.23
CA ILE A 85 6.15 8.62 8.91
C ILE A 85 6.93 7.62 8.04
N ALA A 86 6.65 7.56 6.73
CA ALA A 86 7.38 6.67 5.82
C ALA A 86 8.88 7.01 5.77
N ASN A 87 9.21 8.30 5.75
CA ASN A 87 10.59 8.80 5.75
C ASN A 87 11.34 8.49 7.06
N GLU A 88 10.66 8.59 8.21
CA GLU A 88 11.20 8.16 9.52
C GLU A 88 11.49 6.65 9.53
N MET A 89 10.57 5.84 8.98
CA MET A 89 10.76 4.39 8.86
C MET A 89 11.94 4.03 7.95
N ILE A 90 12.09 4.69 6.78
CA ILE A 90 13.25 4.51 5.90
C ILE A 90 14.55 4.84 6.62
N SER A 91 14.57 5.97 7.33
CA SER A 91 15.78 6.43 8.02
C SER A 91 16.23 5.46 9.12
N ALA A 92 15.26 4.75 9.73
CA ALA A 92 15.50 3.74 10.75
C ALA A 92 15.89 2.36 10.20
N TYR A 93 15.57 2.05 8.94
CA TYR A 93 15.97 0.80 8.30
C TYR A 93 17.50 0.64 8.39
N SER A 94 18.04 -0.56 8.49
CA SER A 94 19.48 -0.78 8.66
C SER A 94 20.10 -1.30 7.37
N ASP A 95 21.36 -0.94 7.09
CA ASP A 95 22.14 -1.44 5.94
C ASP A 95 22.59 -2.91 6.13
N LEU A 96 21.84 -3.68 6.94
CA LEU A 96 22.16 -5.07 7.29
C LEU A 96 21.64 -6.02 6.21
N GLU A 97 22.44 -7.03 5.87
CA GLU A 97 22.20 -7.94 4.74
C GLU A 97 20.93 -8.80 4.87
N SER A 98 20.34 -8.90 6.08
CA SER A 98 19.14 -9.71 6.31
C SER A 98 18.13 -9.02 7.25
N THR A 99 17.19 -8.31 6.64
CA THR A 99 16.08 -7.65 7.34
C THR A 99 14.80 -8.48 7.26
N ILE A 100 14.10 -8.56 8.38
CA ILE A 100 12.77 -9.16 8.48
C ILE A 100 11.80 -8.06 8.92
N THR A 101 10.63 -7.99 8.31
CA THR A 101 9.55 -7.08 8.71
C THR A 101 8.37 -7.86 9.23
N MET A 102 7.88 -7.50 10.41
CA MET A 102 6.67 -8.05 10.98
C MET A 102 5.49 -7.11 10.79
N HIS A 103 4.44 -7.59 10.12
CA HIS A 103 3.23 -6.85 9.81
C HIS A 103 2.02 -7.35 10.59
N GLY A 104 0.96 -6.54 10.69
CA GLY A 104 -0.33 -6.96 11.26
C GLY A 104 -0.67 -6.35 12.61
N ARG A 105 0.20 -5.48 13.16
CA ARG A 105 -0.03 -4.71 14.40
C ARG A 105 0.13 -3.21 14.15
N GLY A 106 -0.53 -2.40 14.98
CA GLY A 106 -0.62 -0.95 14.81
C GLY A 106 -1.85 -0.50 14.02
N SER A 107 -1.93 0.79 13.69
CA SER A 107 -2.98 1.26 12.77
C SER A 107 -2.71 0.79 11.34
N SER A 108 -3.76 0.73 10.52
CA SER A 108 -3.64 0.32 9.12
C SER A 108 -2.71 1.23 8.32
N LEU A 109 -2.70 2.54 8.59
CA LEU A 109 -1.72 3.46 8.00
C LEU A 109 -0.30 3.00 8.30
N HIS A 110 0.08 2.82 9.57
CA HIS A 110 1.45 2.45 9.93
C HIS A 110 1.86 1.11 9.32
N SER A 111 0.98 0.10 9.41
CA SER A 111 1.24 -1.21 8.82
C SER A 111 1.44 -1.14 7.30
N HIS A 112 0.63 -0.32 6.60
CA HIS A 112 0.81 -0.10 5.16
C HIS A 112 2.13 0.60 4.84
N LEU A 113 2.48 1.67 5.58
CA LEU A 113 3.75 2.37 5.36
C LEU A 113 4.96 1.45 5.64
N LEU A 114 4.90 0.65 6.69
CA LEU A 114 5.93 -0.35 6.98
C LEU A 114 6.02 -1.39 5.86
N TRP A 115 4.89 -1.80 5.28
CA TRP A 115 4.87 -2.67 4.09
C TRP A 115 5.55 -1.99 2.89
N VAL A 116 5.25 -0.72 2.58
CA VAL A 116 5.91 0.02 1.51
C VAL A 116 7.42 0.11 1.74
N VAL A 117 7.85 0.49 2.94
CA VAL A 117 9.28 0.61 3.27
C VAL A 117 9.97 -0.76 3.23
N SER A 118 9.35 -1.83 3.73
CA SER A 118 9.95 -3.17 3.66
C SER A 118 10.18 -3.63 2.23
N ASN A 119 9.24 -3.35 1.32
CA ASN A 119 9.34 -3.73 -0.09
C ASN A 119 10.31 -2.84 -0.88
N SER A 120 10.57 -1.60 -0.44
CA SER A 120 11.59 -0.76 -1.06
C SER A 120 13.01 -1.25 -0.82
N PHE A 121 13.24 -2.03 0.24
CA PHE A 121 14.52 -2.67 0.56
C PHE A 121 14.58 -4.17 0.25
N GLY A 122 13.50 -4.77 -0.28
CA GLY A 122 13.45 -6.20 -0.57
C GLY A 122 13.49 -7.09 0.68
N SER A 123 12.97 -6.58 1.80
CA SER A 123 12.94 -7.27 3.10
C SER A 123 12.01 -8.48 3.10
N ASN A 124 12.37 -9.52 3.85
CA ASN A 124 11.48 -10.64 4.10
C ASN A 124 10.33 -10.18 5.00
N SER A 125 9.10 -10.58 4.69
CA SER A 125 7.91 -10.13 5.45
C SER A 125 7.17 -11.31 6.09
N VAL A 126 6.84 -11.15 7.36
CA VAL A 126 6.03 -12.12 8.14
C VAL A 126 4.87 -11.40 8.80
N ASN A 127 3.76 -12.09 9.01
CA ASN A 127 2.67 -11.54 9.82
C ASN A 127 2.83 -11.96 11.29
N TRP A 128 2.45 -11.08 12.22
CA TRP A 128 2.36 -11.39 13.64
C TRP A 128 1.48 -12.62 13.90
N ASP A 129 0.36 -12.77 13.20
CA ASP A 129 -0.58 -13.84 13.46
C ASP A 129 -0.29 -15.12 12.64
N GLY A 130 0.90 -15.21 12.03
CA GLY A 130 1.35 -16.35 11.22
C GLY A 130 1.27 -16.11 9.71
N GLY A 131 2.01 -16.89 8.94
CA GLY A 131 2.08 -16.76 7.48
C GLY A 131 3.23 -15.87 6.99
N TYR A 132 3.91 -16.34 5.93
CA TYR A 132 4.90 -15.56 5.21
C TYR A 132 4.19 -14.69 4.17
N SER A 133 4.48 -13.39 4.16
CA SER A 133 4.13 -12.57 3.02
C SER A 133 5.28 -12.65 2.04
N SER A 134 5.01 -13.16 0.84
CA SER A 134 5.90 -12.98 -0.30
C SER A 134 6.33 -11.52 -0.39
N THR A 135 7.63 -11.26 -0.58
CA THR A 135 8.10 -9.93 -0.95
C THR A 135 7.38 -9.56 -2.23
N TYR A 136 6.81 -8.37 -2.28
CA TYR A 136 6.10 -7.94 -3.45
C TYR A 136 7.10 -7.69 -4.58
N VAL A 137 7.11 -8.61 -5.55
CA VAL A 137 8.09 -8.57 -6.64
C VAL A 137 7.59 -7.63 -7.74
N HIS A 138 7.95 -6.36 -7.58
CA HIS A 138 7.75 -5.36 -8.63
C HIS A 138 8.79 -5.48 -9.75
N ASN A 139 8.37 -5.76 -10.97
CA ASN A 139 9.17 -5.53 -12.19
C ASN A 139 10.56 -6.18 -12.20
N GLU A 140 10.58 -7.49 -12.43
CA GLU A 140 11.33 -7.97 -13.60
C GLU A 140 10.30 -8.15 -14.73
N SER A 141 10.72 -8.12 -16.00
CA SER A 141 9.96 -8.83 -17.04
C SER A 141 10.04 -10.33 -16.71
N GLN A 142 9.37 -10.75 -15.63
CA GLN A 142 9.43 -12.11 -15.10
C GLN A 142 9.04 -13.11 -16.18
N LEU A 143 8.19 -12.63 -17.08
CA LEU A 143 7.82 -13.30 -18.31
C LEU A 143 8.51 -12.56 -19.47
N LYS A 144 9.56 -13.16 -20.02
CA LYS A 144 10.32 -12.64 -21.19
C LYS A 144 9.56 -12.84 -22.52
N SER A 145 8.24 -12.60 -22.52
CA SER A 145 7.33 -12.88 -23.63
C SER A 145 6.19 -11.87 -23.66
N ASP A 146 5.78 -11.44 -24.85
CA ASP A 146 4.64 -10.53 -25.03
C ASP A 146 3.28 -11.21 -24.78
N VAL A 147 3.23 -12.55 -24.80
CA VAL A 147 1.98 -13.33 -24.72
C VAL A 147 1.68 -13.74 -23.28
N SER A 148 2.71 -14.02 -22.47
CA SER A 148 2.53 -14.49 -21.10
C SER A 148 1.81 -13.46 -20.19
N PRO A 149 2.05 -12.14 -20.29
CA PRO A 149 1.24 -11.14 -19.59
C PRO A 149 -0.25 -11.22 -19.94
N LYS A 150 -0.58 -11.36 -21.23
CA LYS A 150 -1.97 -11.47 -21.70
C LYS A 150 -2.64 -12.75 -21.19
N LEU A 151 -1.91 -13.86 -21.18
CA LEU A 151 -2.37 -15.12 -20.60
C LEU A 151 -2.67 -14.99 -19.10
N MET A 152 -1.81 -14.32 -18.33
CA MET A 152 -2.05 -14.07 -16.90
C MET A 152 -3.31 -13.23 -16.68
N SER A 153 -3.47 -12.15 -17.45
CA SER A 153 -4.66 -11.29 -17.39
C SER A 153 -5.95 -12.05 -17.75
N ALA A 154 -5.91 -12.92 -18.75
CA ALA A 154 -7.05 -13.73 -19.15
C ALA A 154 -7.48 -14.75 -18.09
N ILE A 155 -6.52 -15.41 -17.42
CA ILE A 155 -6.83 -16.34 -16.33
C ILE A 155 -7.49 -15.56 -15.17
N LEU A 156 -7.00 -14.36 -14.86
CA LEU A 156 -7.61 -13.51 -13.84
C LEU A 156 -9.04 -13.10 -14.22
N GLU A 157 -9.26 -12.66 -15.46
CA GLU A 157 -10.59 -12.28 -15.96
C GLU A 157 -11.58 -13.46 -15.92
N LEU A 158 -11.13 -14.66 -16.26
CA LEU A 158 -11.93 -15.88 -16.15
C LEU A 158 -12.30 -16.20 -14.70
N THR A 159 -11.41 -15.91 -13.76
CA THR A 159 -11.69 -16.07 -12.32
C THR A 159 -12.79 -15.14 -11.83
N ALA A 160 -12.93 -13.95 -12.42
CA ALA A 160 -14.07 -13.08 -12.15
C ALA A 160 -15.38 -13.55 -12.80
N LYS A 161 -15.31 -14.21 -13.96
CA LYS A 161 -16.50 -14.62 -14.74
C LYS A 161 -17.08 -15.98 -14.32
N LYS A 162 -16.30 -16.86 -13.71
CA LYS A 162 -16.67 -18.26 -13.46
C LYS A 162 -16.50 -18.63 -11.99
N THR A 163 -17.34 -19.55 -11.52
CA THR A 163 -17.28 -20.09 -10.15
C THR A 163 -16.16 -21.10 -9.91
N THR A 164 -15.35 -21.40 -10.95
CA THR A 164 -14.19 -22.31 -10.87
C THR A 164 -12.90 -21.51 -10.93
N ASN A 165 -11.87 -21.98 -10.23
CA ASN A 165 -10.52 -21.42 -10.27
C ASN A 165 -9.61 -22.15 -11.27
N PHE A 166 -10.14 -23.13 -12.00
CA PHE A 166 -9.39 -23.94 -12.97
C PHE A 166 -9.93 -23.75 -14.38
N PHE A 167 -9.04 -23.41 -15.30
CA PHE A 167 -9.40 -23.11 -16.69
C PHE A 167 -8.58 -23.93 -17.67
N ASP A 168 -9.24 -24.46 -18.71
CA ASP A 168 -8.56 -25.12 -19.81
C ASP A 168 -8.00 -24.11 -20.84
N SER A 169 -7.11 -24.58 -21.71
CA SER A 169 -6.52 -23.72 -22.75
C SER A 169 -7.56 -23.13 -23.72
N ALA A 170 -8.70 -23.81 -23.92
CA ALA A 170 -9.75 -23.31 -24.80
C ALA A 170 -10.47 -22.09 -24.19
N SER A 171 -10.80 -22.17 -22.90
CA SER A 171 -11.38 -21.05 -22.15
C SER A 171 -10.43 -19.85 -22.12
N ILE A 172 -9.14 -20.10 -21.88
CA ILE A 172 -8.13 -19.03 -21.84
C ILE A 172 -7.96 -18.37 -23.21
N ALA A 173 -7.94 -19.17 -24.29
CA ALA A 173 -7.82 -18.65 -25.66
C ALA A 173 -9.08 -17.91 -26.14
N SER A 174 -10.23 -18.08 -25.47
CA SER A 174 -11.45 -17.34 -25.80
C SER A 174 -11.50 -15.92 -25.20
N GLU A 175 -10.55 -15.56 -24.35
CA GLU A 175 -10.44 -14.22 -23.78
C GLU A 175 -9.68 -13.27 -24.73
N ASP A 176 -10.09 -12.01 -24.72
CA ASP A 176 -9.56 -10.99 -25.62
C ASP A 176 -8.04 -10.81 -25.46
N GLY A 177 -7.34 -10.77 -26.61
CA GLY A 177 -5.89 -10.57 -26.66
C GLY A 177 -5.03 -11.81 -26.43
N VAL A 178 -5.62 -12.97 -26.12
CA VAL A 178 -4.89 -14.25 -26.04
C VAL A 178 -4.83 -14.93 -27.41
N THR A 179 -3.67 -15.46 -27.78
CA THR A 179 -3.46 -16.22 -29.04
C THR A 179 -4.22 -17.55 -29.04
N GLU A 180 -4.21 -18.25 -30.18
CA GLU A 180 -4.75 -19.62 -30.34
C GLU A 180 -4.34 -20.58 -29.20
N ILE A 181 -5.10 -21.66 -29.01
CA ILE A 181 -4.91 -22.69 -27.96
C ILE A 181 -3.46 -23.20 -27.86
N SER A 182 -2.78 -23.35 -29.00
CA SER A 182 -1.36 -23.77 -29.08
C SER A 182 -0.41 -22.75 -28.42
N GLY A 183 -0.71 -21.45 -28.55
CA GLY A 183 0.03 -20.35 -27.94
C GLY A 183 -0.13 -20.27 -26.43
N VAL A 184 -1.29 -20.67 -25.88
CA VAL A 184 -1.55 -20.73 -24.43
C VAL A 184 -0.57 -21.67 -23.73
N GLN A 185 -0.35 -22.86 -24.28
CA GLN A 185 0.55 -23.84 -23.69
C GLN A 185 1.99 -23.32 -23.63
N ALA A 186 2.49 -22.76 -24.74
CA ALA A 186 3.84 -22.19 -24.79
C ALA A 186 3.99 -20.99 -23.84
N ALA A 187 3.00 -20.09 -23.80
CA ALA A 187 3.02 -18.90 -22.96
C ALA A 187 2.87 -19.21 -21.45
N SER A 188 2.28 -20.36 -21.10
CA SER A 188 2.16 -20.81 -19.70
C SER A 188 3.47 -21.33 -19.09
N LEU A 189 4.42 -21.80 -19.91
CA LEU A 189 5.65 -22.42 -19.41
C LEU A 189 6.49 -21.49 -18.53
N PRO A 190 6.74 -20.22 -18.91
CA PRO A 190 7.44 -19.28 -18.03
C PRO A 190 6.66 -19.02 -16.73
N CYS A 191 5.34 -18.87 -16.80
CA CYS A 191 4.50 -18.61 -15.62
C CYS A 191 4.53 -19.79 -14.63
N ILE A 192 4.49 -21.03 -15.13
CA ILE A 192 4.60 -22.24 -14.30
C ILE A 192 5.99 -22.36 -13.67
N LYS A 193 7.06 -22.10 -14.44
CA LYS A 193 8.43 -22.13 -13.92
C LYS A 193 8.67 -21.13 -12.80
N SER A 194 8.01 -19.98 -12.88
CA SER A 194 8.07 -18.93 -11.85
C SER A 194 7.10 -19.16 -10.69
N GLY A 195 6.29 -20.23 -10.71
CA GLY A 195 5.35 -20.54 -9.64
C GLY A 195 4.08 -19.67 -9.63
N PHE A 196 3.75 -18.97 -10.71
CA PHE A 196 2.57 -18.10 -10.80
C PHE A 196 1.30 -18.83 -11.23
N ILE A 197 1.47 -19.94 -11.92
CA ILE A 197 0.38 -20.77 -12.39
C ILE A 197 0.64 -22.20 -11.99
N GLU A 198 -0.37 -22.83 -11.39
CA GLU A 198 -0.43 -24.27 -11.21
C GLU A 198 -1.01 -24.94 -12.44
N LYS A 199 -0.39 -26.05 -12.84
CA LYS A 199 -0.84 -26.90 -13.94
C LYS A 199 -1.32 -28.24 -13.41
N LEU A 200 -2.60 -28.53 -13.59
CA LEU A 200 -3.18 -29.84 -13.30
C LEU A 200 -3.45 -30.59 -14.60
N LYS A 201 -3.04 -31.86 -14.64
CA LYS A 201 -3.44 -32.80 -15.70
C LYS A 201 -4.63 -33.61 -15.18
N THR A 202 -5.78 -33.52 -15.84
CA THR A 202 -6.88 -34.41 -15.53
C THR A 202 -6.68 -35.73 -16.27
N ASN A 203 -6.31 -36.79 -15.52
CA ASN A 203 -6.30 -38.13 -16.09
C ASN A 203 -7.75 -38.56 -16.33
N SER A 204 -8.12 -38.85 -17.58
CA SER A 204 -9.45 -39.34 -17.95
C SER A 204 -9.67 -40.77 -17.40
N ARG A 205 -9.95 -40.91 -16.11
CA ARG A 205 -10.49 -42.14 -15.49
C ARG A 205 -11.88 -41.97 -14.87
N SER A 206 -12.46 -40.77 -14.96
CA SER A 206 -13.88 -40.56 -14.67
C SER A 206 -14.70 -40.97 -15.90
N LYS A 207 -15.31 -42.16 -15.83
CA LYS A 207 -16.34 -42.61 -16.76
C LYS A 207 -17.53 -41.66 -16.64
N ASN A 208 -17.68 -40.74 -17.60
CA ASN A 208 -18.96 -40.18 -18.11
C ASN A 208 -18.80 -38.73 -18.59
N VAL A 209 -17.85 -38.43 -19.48
CA VAL A 209 -17.98 -37.26 -20.39
C VAL A 209 -17.31 -37.59 -21.72
N THR A 210 -18.02 -37.33 -22.81
CA THR A 210 -17.72 -37.63 -24.22
C THR A 210 -16.61 -36.76 -24.85
N ALA A 211 -15.62 -36.30 -24.08
CA ALA A 211 -14.48 -35.54 -24.60
C ALA A 211 -13.20 -36.39 -24.57
N ARG A 212 -12.71 -36.79 -25.75
CA ARG A 212 -11.41 -37.43 -25.93
C ARG A 212 -10.30 -36.40 -25.71
N GLY A 213 -9.53 -36.53 -24.62
CA GLY A 213 -8.24 -35.83 -24.45
C GLY A 213 -7.88 -35.61 -22.98
N ASP A 214 -6.59 -35.71 -22.66
CA ASP A 214 -6.04 -35.20 -21.39
C ASP A 214 -6.19 -33.67 -21.39
N THR A 215 -7.16 -33.14 -20.64
CA THR A 215 -7.33 -31.68 -20.54
C THR A 215 -6.35 -31.13 -19.52
N THR A 216 -5.54 -30.14 -19.94
CA THR A 216 -4.69 -29.40 -19.01
C THR A 216 -5.48 -28.24 -18.44
N LEU A 217 -5.51 -28.13 -17.11
CA LEU A 217 -6.13 -27.04 -16.37
C LEU A 217 -5.06 -26.14 -15.73
N TYR A 218 -5.34 -24.84 -15.70
CA TYR A 218 -4.48 -23.81 -15.14
C TYR A 218 -5.22 -23.03 -14.05
N LYS A 219 -4.52 -22.68 -12.98
CA LYS A 219 -5.00 -21.86 -11.85
C LYS A 219 -3.93 -20.87 -11.41
N LEU A 220 -4.34 -19.67 -10.98
CA LEU A 220 -3.42 -18.70 -10.34
C LEU A 220 -3.03 -19.15 -8.93
N THR A 221 -1.74 -19.04 -8.63
CA THR A 221 -1.23 -19.18 -7.26
C THR A 221 -1.37 -17.87 -6.47
N PRO A 222 -1.23 -17.88 -5.14
CA PRO A 222 -1.16 -16.66 -4.34
C PRO A 222 -0.09 -15.67 -4.82
N GLU A 223 1.05 -16.17 -5.31
CA GLU A 223 2.14 -15.36 -5.87
C GLU A 223 1.84 -14.88 -7.30
N GLY A 224 1.09 -15.67 -8.08
CA GLY A 224 0.72 -15.33 -9.44
C GLY A 224 -0.39 -14.30 -9.55
N PHE A 225 -1.30 -14.24 -8.57
CA PHE A 225 -2.40 -13.29 -8.54
C PHE A 225 -1.97 -11.81 -8.68
N PRO A 226 -1.06 -11.27 -7.84
CA PRO A 226 -0.67 -9.86 -7.95
C PRO A 226 0.05 -9.54 -9.27
N VAL A 227 0.75 -10.52 -9.85
CA VAL A 227 1.37 -10.40 -11.18
C VAL A 227 0.29 -10.32 -12.27
N ALA A 228 -0.71 -11.19 -12.21
CA ALA A 228 -1.85 -11.16 -13.14
C ALA A 228 -2.64 -9.84 -13.04
N LEU A 229 -2.93 -9.39 -11.82
CA LEU A 229 -3.66 -8.15 -11.56
C LEU A 229 -2.93 -6.93 -12.11
N LYS A 230 -1.59 -6.91 -11.97
CA LYS A 230 -0.76 -5.86 -12.57
C LYS A 230 -0.86 -5.84 -14.08
N TYR A 231 -0.66 -6.97 -14.75
CA TYR A 231 -0.74 -7.02 -16.21
C TYR A 231 -2.14 -6.69 -16.73
N TRP A 232 -3.17 -7.12 -16.01
CA TRP A 232 -4.55 -6.76 -16.30
C TRP A 232 -4.79 -5.25 -16.16
N SER A 233 -4.30 -4.63 -15.08
CA SER A 233 -4.43 -3.18 -14.86
C SER A 233 -3.67 -2.38 -15.92
N GLU A 234 -2.49 -2.83 -16.33
CA GLU A 234 -1.71 -2.23 -17.41
C GLU A 234 -2.44 -2.25 -18.75
N GLN A 235 -3.02 -3.40 -19.13
CA GLN A 235 -3.80 -3.54 -20.37
C GLN A 235 -5.07 -2.68 -20.34
N ARG A 236 -5.72 -2.55 -19.17
CA ARG A 236 -6.89 -1.69 -18.99
C ARG A 236 -6.59 -0.21 -19.25
N LEU A 237 -5.42 0.27 -18.82
CA LEU A 237 -5.00 1.67 -19.02
C LEU A 237 -4.75 2.02 -20.49
N ASP A 238 -4.35 1.04 -21.30
CA ASP A 238 -4.09 1.22 -22.73
C ASP A 238 -5.40 1.27 -23.57
N ILE A 239 -6.54 0.83 -23.02
CA ILE A 239 -7.75 0.55 -23.80
C ILE A 239 -8.80 1.66 -23.78
N GLN A 240 -8.98 2.48 -22.73
CA GLN A 240 -9.95 3.59 -22.77
C GLN A 240 -9.81 4.53 -21.56
N SER A 241 -10.23 5.80 -21.73
CA SER A 241 -10.20 6.85 -20.71
C SER A 241 -11.59 7.13 -20.10
N PRO A 242 -12.04 6.45 -19.04
CA PRO A 242 -13.10 6.98 -18.19
C PRO A 242 -12.42 7.60 -16.96
N LYS A 243 -11.90 8.81 -17.14
CA LYS A 243 -11.23 9.55 -16.06
C LYS A 243 -12.16 10.02 -14.94
N PHE A 244 -13.48 9.82 -15.08
CA PHE A 244 -14.47 10.50 -14.27
C PHE A 244 -15.16 9.62 -13.23
N LYS A 245 -15.28 8.30 -13.44
CA LYS A 245 -16.03 7.45 -12.51
C LYS A 245 -15.16 6.89 -11.39
N GLN A 246 -15.63 7.04 -10.15
CA GLN A 246 -14.86 6.70 -8.96
C GLN A 246 -15.58 5.62 -8.14
N LEU A 247 -14.87 4.53 -7.85
CA LEU A 247 -15.29 3.49 -6.93
C LEU A 247 -14.55 3.67 -5.60
N LEU A 248 -15.29 3.78 -4.49
CA LEU A 248 -14.72 3.72 -3.15
C LEU A 248 -14.87 2.33 -2.55
N ILE A 249 -13.77 1.79 -2.03
CA ILE A 249 -13.70 0.50 -1.35
C ILE A 249 -13.39 0.76 0.12
N SER A 250 -14.35 0.48 0.99
CA SER A 250 -14.28 0.79 2.42
C SER A 250 -14.42 -0.44 3.29
N PHE A 251 -13.84 -0.39 4.48
CA PHE A 251 -13.81 -1.49 5.43
C PHE A 251 -14.61 -1.17 6.69
N GLY A 252 -15.45 -2.10 7.11
CA GLY A 252 -16.29 -2.00 8.29
C GLY A 252 -16.21 -3.25 9.16
N ARG A 253 -16.80 -3.17 10.36
CA ARG A 253 -17.03 -4.33 11.22
C ARG A 253 -18.52 -4.64 11.25
N LEU A 254 -18.86 -5.91 11.09
CA LEU A 254 -20.20 -6.44 11.32
C LEU A 254 -20.33 -6.84 12.79
N ILE A 255 -20.90 -5.92 13.58
CA ILE A 255 -21.22 -6.12 14.99
C ILE A 255 -22.62 -5.57 15.26
N GLU A 256 -23.31 -6.17 16.22
CA GLU A 256 -24.64 -5.71 16.66
C GLU A 256 -24.60 -4.22 17.05
N GLY A 257 -25.47 -3.41 16.45
CA GLY A 257 -25.53 -1.95 16.64
C GLY A 257 -24.35 -1.15 16.04
N GLY A 258 -23.34 -1.81 15.48
CA GLY A 258 -22.16 -1.19 14.84
C GLY A 258 -22.46 -0.48 13.53
N SER A 259 -23.58 -0.81 12.92
CA SER A 259 -24.11 -0.20 11.69
C SER A 259 -24.26 1.33 11.79
N LYS A 260 -24.47 1.90 12.99
CA LYS A 260 -24.51 3.37 13.24
C LYS A 260 -23.15 4.04 13.04
N ASN A 261 -22.07 3.40 13.47
CA ASN A 261 -20.72 3.97 13.40
C ASN A 261 -20.14 3.88 11.98
N PHE A 262 -20.61 2.93 11.18
CA PHE A 262 -20.13 2.68 9.83
C PHE A 262 -20.61 3.74 8.81
N LEU A 263 -21.90 4.10 8.80
CA LEU A 263 -22.43 5.12 7.88
C LEU A 263 -21.79 6.51 8.09
N ASN A 264 -21.25 6.78 9.28
CA ASN A 264 -20.49 8.01 9.54
C ASN A 264 -19.14 8.06 8.79
N ILE A 265 -18.62 6.90 8.34
CA ILE A 265 -17.36 6.79 7.59
C ILE A 265 -17.58 6.97 6.09
N LEU A 266 -18.71 6.49 5.55
CA LEU A 266 -19.08 6.62 4.12
C LEU A 266 -19.20 8.08 3.62
N SER A 267 -19.02 9.09 4.49
CA SER A 267 -19.30 10.51 4.22
C SER A 267 -18.07 11.43 4.14
N LYS A 268 -16.86 10.88 4.02
CA LYS A 268 -15.61 11.68 4.20
C LYS A 268 -14.67 11.75 3.01
N ILE A 269 -14.74 10.80 2.07
CA ILE A 269 -13.92 10.85 0.84
C ILE A 269 -14.85 11.35 -0.27
N GLU A 270 -14.47 12.47 -0.90
CA GLU A 270 -15.34 13.21 -1.82
C GLU A 270 -15.75 12.40 -3.06
N ALA A 271 -16.97 12.66 -3.55
CA ALA A 271 -17.55 12.31 -4.85
C ALA A 271 -17.15 10.94 -5.44
N HIS A 272 -17.85 9.89 -5.00
CA HIS A 272 -17.80 8.56 -5.60
C HIS A 272 -19.15 8.17 -6.18
N ASP A 273 -19.14 7.69 -7.42
CA ASP A 273 -20.36 7.22 -8.09
C ASP A 273 -20.74 5.80 -7.65
N SER A 274 -19.78 5.05 -7.09
CA SER A 274 -19.98 3.66 -6.68
C SER A 274 -19.21 3.30 -5.41
N HIS A 275 -19.76 2.36 -4.64
CA HIS A 275 -19.18 1.90 -3.38
C HIS A 275 -19.16 0.37 -3.28
N LEU A 276 -18.02 -0.19 -2.88
CA LEU A 276 -17.89 -1.58 -2.43
C LEU A 276 -17.53 -1.57 -0.95
N ILE A 277 -18.26 -2.35 -0.16
CA ILE A 277 -18.03 -2.40 1.28
C ILE A 277 -17.60 -3.80 1.68
N ILE A 278 -16.54 -3.86 2.48
CA ILE A 278 -15.98 -5.10 3.02
C ILE A 278 -16.22 -5.11 4.53
N LEU A 279 -17.02 -6.05 5.01
CA LEU A 279 -17.45 -6.19 6.38
C LEU A 279 -16.71 -7.33 7.08
N GLN A 280 -16.04 -7.02 8.18
CA GLN A 280 -15.34 -8.00 8.99
C GLN A 280 -16.22 -8.51 10.14
N ARG A 281 -16.30 -9.83 10.30
CA ARG A 281 -16.91 -10.51 11.45
C ARG A 281 -15.89 -11.42 12.13
N TYR A 282 -15.92 -11.46 13.46
CA TYR A 282 -15.32 -12.54 14.24
C TYR A 282 -16.43 -13.34 14.89
N SER A 283 -16.36 -14.67 14.79
CA SER A 283 -17.34 -15.58 15.37
C SER A 283 -16.65 -16.88 15.75
N ASP A 284 -16.98 -17.44 16.90
CA ASP A 284 -16.41 -18.73 17.34
C ASP A 284 -17.15 -19.93 16.75
N THR A 285 -18.31 -19.70 16.11
CA THR A 285 -19.22 -20.74 15.62
C THR A 285 -19.17 -20.87 14.09
N LEU A 286 -18.93 -19.77 13.37
CA LEU A 286 -18.93 -19.71 11.91
C LEU A 286 -17.55 -20.05 11.34
N GLU A 287 -17.56 -20.77 10.22
CA GLU A 287 -16.33 -21.08 9.50
C GLU A 287 -15.69 -19.80 8.94
N SER A 288 -14.36 -19.77 8.95
CA SER A 288 -13.58 -18.70 8.31
C SER A 288 -13.83 -18.72 6.80
N GLY A 289 -14.13 -17.57 6.20
CA GLY A 289 -14.32 -17.47 4.75
C GLY A 289 -14.60 -16.07 4.23
N VAL A 290 -14.66 -15.95 2.90
CA VAL A 290 -14.95 -14.70 2.19
C VAL A 290 -16.18 -14.86 1.31
N TYR A 291 -17.26 -14.20 1.73
CA TYR A 291 -18.59 -14.40 1.16
C TYR A 291 -19.12 -13.11 0.52
N SER A 292 -19.97 -13.25 -0.50
CA SER A 292 -20.80 -12.13 -0.96
C SER A 292 -21.93 -11.94 0.04
N PHE A 293 -22.37 -10.71 0.24
CA PHE A 293 -23.47 -10.39 1.14
C PHE A 293 -24.76 -11.14 0.76
N ASP A 294 -25.03 -11.21 -0.54
CA ASP A 294 -26.21 -11.92 -1.09
C ASP A 294 -26.17 -13.44 -0.82
N ASP A 295 -24.98 -14.03 -0.74
CA ASP A 295 -24.82 -15.46 -0.45
C ASP A 295 -25.14 -15.78 1.03
N LEU A 296 -25.08 -14.78 1.91
CA LEU A 296 -25.23 -14.95 3.35
C LEU A 296 -26.64 -14.66 3.86
N ILE A 297 -27.31 -13.65 3.29
CA ILE A 297 -28.57 -13.13 3.87
C ILE A 297 -29.69 -14.19 3.90
N ASP A 298 -29.73 -15.06 2.89
CA ASP A 298 -30.75 -16.12 2.78
C ASP A 298 -30.24 -17.50 3.20
N ASN A 299 -29.01 -17.60 3.71
CA ASN A 299 -28.40 -18.88 4.03
C ASN A 299 -28.59 -19.26 5.52
N PRO A 300 -29.29 -20.36 5.83
CA PRO A 300 -29.59 -20.77 7.21
C PRO A 300 -28.34 -21.09 8.04
N ASP A 301 -27.23 -21.47 7.40
CA ASP A 301 -25.96 -21.77 8.07
C ASP A 301 -25.35 -20.53 8.74
N PHE A 302 -25.81 -19.32 8.37
CA PHE A 302 -25.36 -18.03 8.89
C PHE A 302 -26.39 -17.33 9.77
N SER A 303 -27.36 -18.07 10.31
CA SER A 303 -28.45 -17.53 11.14
C SER A 303 -27.99 -16.68 12.34
N GLU A 304 -26.78 -16.91 12.88
CA GLU A 304 -26.21 -16.07 13.94
C GLU A 304 -26.07 -14.59 13.53
N ILE A 305 -25.73 -14.31 12.27
CA ILE A 305 -25.40 -12.97 11.80
C ILE A 305 -26.47 -12.36 10.89
N GLN A 306 -27.56 -13.09 10.62
CA GLN A 306 -28.62 -12.66 9.70
C GLN A 306 -29.25 -11.34 10.14
N SER A 307 -29.50 -11.18 11.44
CA SER A 307 -30.13 -9.95 11.96
C SER A 307 -29.26 -8.70 11.73
N GLU A 308 -27.94 -8.84 11.87
CA GLU A 308 -26.99 -7.76 11.60
C GLU A 308 -26.86 -7.48 10.11
N LEU A 309 -26.88 -8.52 9.27
CA LEU A 309 -26.91 -8.38 7.81
C LEU A 309 -28.18 -7.65 7.37
N GLU A 310 -29.35 -8.02 7.87
CA GLU A 310 -30.61 -7.33 7.57
C GLU A 310 -30.60 -5.85 8.02
N GLU A 311 -30.13 -5.57 9.25
CA GLU A 311 -30.02 -4.19 9.73
C GLU A 311 -29.07 -3.37 8.82
N TYR A 312 -27.96 -4.00 8.43
CA TYR A 312 -26.97 -3.38 7.55
C TYR A 312 -27.54 -3.11 6.16
N GLY A 313 -28.19 -4.10 5.54
CA GLY A 313 -28.81 -3.98 4.21
C GLY A 313 -29.88 -2.90 4.18
N ASN A 314 -30.76 -2.85 5.20
CA ASN A 314 -31.80 -1.81 5.31
C ASN A 314 -31.21 -0.40 5.40
N ARG A 315 -30.14 -0.23 6.18
CA ARG A 315 -29.44 1.06 6.32
C ARG A 315 -28.71 1.47 5.05
N LEU A 316 -28.14 0.48 4.38
CA LEU A 316 -27.43 0.69 3.14
C LEU A 316 -28.38 1.13 2.03
N ALA A 317 -29.52 0.45 1.88
CA ALA A 317 -30.59 0.84 0.97
C ALA A 317 -31.06 2.27 1.20
N ARG A 318 -31.29 2.66 2.47
CA ARG A 318 -31.65 4.04 2.80
C ARG A 318 -30.58 5.05 2.38
N LYS A 319 -29.30 4.69 2.50
CA LYS A 319 -28.18 5.57 2.15
C LYS A 319 -28.01 5.72 0.64
N ILE A 320 -28.27 4.66 -0.13
CA ILE A 320 -28.35 4.70 -1.60
C ILE A 320 -29.40 5.71 -2.04
N ASP A 321 -30.60 5.64 -1.46
CA ASP A 321 -31.71 6.54 -1.79
C ASP A 321 -31.41 8.01 -1.43
N GLU A 322 -30.64 8.25 -0.35
CA GLU A 322 -30.29 9.60 0.12
C GLU A 322 -29.19 10.28 -0.73
N ASP A 323 -28.19 9.53 -1.19
CA ASP A 323 -26.95 10.10 -1.74
C ASP A 323 -26.71 9.79 -3.24
N ASP A 324 -27.65 9.13 -3.93
CA ASP A 324 -27.62 8.82 -5.37
C ASP A 324 -26.30 8.16 -5.85
N PHE A 325 -25.80 7.17 -5.09
CA PHE A 325 -24.64 6.37 -5.48
C PHE A 325 -24.99 4.88 -5.67
N ARG A 326 -24.22 4.19 -6.51
CA ARG A 326 -24.39 2.74 -6.75
C ARG A 326 -23.62 1.92 -5.73
N ILE A 327 -24.16 0.77 -5.37
CA ILE A 327 -23.49 -0.16 -4.46
C ILE A 327 -23.21 -1.47 -5.17
N ILE A 328 -21.95 -1.88 -5.08
CA ILE A 328 -21.51 -3.22 -5.43
C ILE A 328 -21.87 -4.14 -4.26
N SER A 329 -22.31 -5.36 -4.54
CA SER A 329 -22.65 -6.35 -3.50
C SER A 329 -21.55 -6.38 -2.43
N PRO A 330 -21.89 -6.08 -1.16
CA PRO A 330 -20.87 -6.05 -0.11
C PRO A 330 -20.19 -7.41 0.04
N ILE A 331 -18.95 -7.40 0.51
CA ILE A 331 -18.20 -8.62 0.84
C ILE A 331 -18.19 -8.77 2.36
N VAL A 332 -18.43 -9.97 2.85
CA VAL A 332 -18.35 -10.31 4.27
C VAL A 332 -17.19 -11.27 4.50
N VAL A 333 -16.27 -10.87 5.38
CA VAL A 333 -15.07 -11.63 5.75
C VAL A 333 -15.24 -12.12 7.18
N ILE A 334 -15.38 -13.43 7.34
CA ILE A 334 -15.55 -14.08 8.65
C ILE A 334 -14.20 -14.66 9.09
N ASN A 335 -13.80 -14.37 10.33
CA ASN A 335 -12.57 -14.84 10.95
C ASN A 335 -11.33 -14.70 10.04
N PRO A 336 -10.91 -13.47 9.69
CA PRO A 336 -9.84 -13.29 8.74
C PRO A 336 -8.53 -13.97 9.14
N SER A 337 -7.84 -14.49 8.14
CA SER A 337 -6.56 -15.19 8.27
C SER A 337 -5.50 -14.62 7.35
N SER A 338 -4.23 -14.65 7.77
CA SER A 338 -3.06 -14.29 6.97
C SER A 338 -2.51 -15.47 6.16
N GLU A 339 -3.16 -16.64 6.22
CA GLU A 339 -2.84 -17.78 5.37
C GLU A 339 -2.96 -17.42 3.89
N SER A 340 -2.10 -18.04 3.07
CA SER A 340 -1.93 -17.70 1.65
C SER A 340 -3.20 -17.96 0.83
N ASP A 341 -3.84 -19.11 1.04
CA ASP A 341 -5.08 -19.47 0.34
C ASP A 341 -6.24 -18.54 0.72
N PHE A 342 -6.41 -18.22 2.01
CA PHE A 342 -7.44 -17.29 2.48
C PHE A 342 -7.22 -15.88 1.90
N SER A 343 -5.96 -15.42 1.90
CA SER A 343 -5.60 -14.11 1.35
C SER A 343 -5.86 -14.03 -0.15
N LEU A 344 -5.59 -15.11 -0.89
CA LEU A 344 -5.90 -15.20 -2.31
C LEU A 344 -7.42 -15.17 -2.55
N GLU A 345 -8.20 -15.95 -1.80
CA GLU A 345 -9.66 -15.93 -1.89
C GLU A 345 -10.23 -14.53 -1.64
N PHE A 346 -9.71 -13.84 -0.62
CA PHE A 346 -10.07 -12.47 -0.31
C PHE A 346 -9.79 -11.51 -1.48
N GLN A 347 -8.58 -11.56 -2.04
CA GLN A 347 -8.19 -10.72 -3.17
C GLN A 347 -9.01 -11.03 -4.43
N LEU A 348 -9.24 -12.33 -4.72
CA LEU A 348 -10.07 -12.79 -5.83
C LEU A 348 -11.51 -12.31 -5.70
N ARG A 349 -12.09 -12.35 -4.50
CA ARG A 349 -13.46 -11.88 -4.27
C ARG A 349 -13.59 -10.38 -4.51
N ILE A 350 -12.66 -9.57 -4.01
CA ILE A 350 -12.64 -8.13 -4.30
C ILE A 350 -12.62 -7.89 -5.80
N PHE A 351 -11.71 -8.56 -6.51
CA PHE A 351 -11.61 -8.43 -7.96
C PHE A 351 -12.92 -8.86 -8.66
N ALA A 352 -13.47 -10.02 -8.30
CA ALA A 352 -14.66 -10.58 -8.91
C ALA A 352 -15.89 -9.69 -8.74
N GLU A 353 -16.17 -9.17 -7.54
CA GLU A 353 -17.33 -8.29 -7.31
C GLU A 353 -17.20 -6.97 -8.08
N ILE A 354 -15.99 -6.39 -8.14
CA ILE A 354 -15.77 -5.18 -8.93
C ILE A 354 -15.97 -5.47 -10.42
N ARG A 355 -15.41 -6.57 -10.93
CA ARG A 355 -15.55 -6.93 -12.35
C ARG A 355 -16.99 -7.27 -12.73
N LYS A 356 -17.70 -8.02 -11.90
CA LYS A 356 -19.14 -8.31 -12.06
C LYS A 356 -19.93 -7.02 -12.25
N PHE A 357 -19.69 -6.04 -11.39
CA PHE A 357 -20.30 -4.73 -11.51
C PHE A 357 -19.89 -4.00 -12.80
N GLU A 358 -18.59 -3.93 -13.10
CA GLU A 358 -18.06 -3.24 -14.29
C GLU A 358 -18.34 -3.95 -15.63
N PHE A 359 -18.82 -5.19 -15.65
CA PHE A 359 -19.34 -5.81 -16.88
C PHE A 359 -20.71 -5.24 -17.27
N GLU A 360 -21.51 -4.85 -16.28
CA GLU A 360 -22.86 -4.30 -16.47
C GLU A 360 -22.88 -2.77 -16.45
N ASN A 361 -21.74 -2.15 -16.07
CA ASN A 361 -21.60 -0.73 -15.84
C ASN A 361 -20.31 -0.21 -16.48
N ASP A 362 -20.05 1.09 -16.34
CA ASP A 362 -18.79 1.67 -16.77
C ASP A 362 -17.62 1.22 -15.88
N THR A 363 -16.40 1.31 -16.40
CA THR A 363 -15.17 1.08 -15.63
C THR A 363 -14.85 2.24 -14.68
N HIS A 364 -14.37 1.93 -13.49
CA HIS A 364 -14.09 2.91 -12.43
C HIS A 364 -12.60 3.03 -12.11
N ASN A 365 -12.19 4.17 -11.52
CA ASN A 365 -10.95 4.28 -10.76
C ASN A 365 -11.20 3.77 -9.34
N TRP A 366 -10.35 2.85 -8.88
CA TRP A 366 -10.51 2.22 -7.58
C TRP A 366 -9.78 3.03 -6.51
N ASN A 367 -10.50 3.40 -5.46
CA ASN A 367 -10.01 4.15 -4.31
C ASN A 367 -10.23 3.31 -3.06
N PHE A 368 -9.18 3.05 -2.28
CA PHE A 368 -9.27 2.25 -1.06
C PHE A 368 -9.16 3.14 0.18
N ASP A 369 -10.12 3.03 1.09
CA ASP A 369 -10.03 3.58 2.44
C ASP A 369 -9.62 2.49 3.43
N ILE A 370 -8.35 2.44 3.82
CA ILE A 370 -7.86 1.40 4.74
C ILE A 370 -8.11 1.73 6.22
N THR A 371 -8.81 2.79 6.58
CA THR A 371 -9.00 3.22 7.98
C THR A 371 -9.60 2.12 8.87
N GLY A 372 -10.51 1.32 8.32
CA GLY A 372 -11.18 0.22 9.01
C GLY A 372 -10.65 -1.18 8.66
N CYS A 373 -9.53 -1.28 7.94
CA CYS A 373 -9.07 -2.52 7.34
C CYS A 373 -8.78 -3.63 8.37
N VAL A 374 -8.96 -4.87 7.92
CA VAL A 374 -8.52 -6.08 8.60
C VAL A 374 -6.99 -6.10 8.66
N SER A 375 -6.40 -5.93 9.85
CA SER A 375 -4.95 -5.85 10.02
C SER A 375 -4.20 -7.09 9.50
N LYS A 376 -4.79 -8.28 9.65
CA LYS A 376 -4.24 -9.56 9.17
C LYS A 376 -4.10 -9.61 7.64
N LEU A 377 -5.03 -9.01 6.91
CA LEU A 377 -5.07 -9.03 5.44
C LEU A 377 -4.36 -7.82 4.82
N LEU A 378 -4.02 -6.82 5.62
CA LEU A 378 -3.54 -5.53 5.12
C LEU A 378 -2.27 -5.62 4.25
N PRO A 379 -1.26 -6.47 4.52
CA PRO A 379 -0.13 -6.63 3.61
C PRO A 379 -0.57 -7.10 2.21
N LYS A 380 -1.48 -8.07 2.15
CA LYS A 380 -2.02 -8.62 0.90
C LYS A 380 -2.98 -7.66 0.21
N LEU A 381 -3.73 -6.87 0.97
CA LEU A 381 -4.48 -5.75 0.43
C LEU A 381 -3.56 -4.67 -0.15
N SER A 382 -2.45 -4.35 0.53
CA SER A 382 -1.46 -3.38 0.05
C SER A 382 -0.83 -3.86 -1.27
N GLU A 383 -0.52 -5.14 -1.37
CA GLU A 383 -0.09 -5.79 -2.61
C GLU A 383 -1.15 -5.68 -3.72
N PHE A 384 -2.43 -5.96 -3.43
CA PHE A 384 -3.54 -5.80 -4.37
C PHE A 384 -3.66 -4.36 -4.89
N ILE A 385 -3.70 -3.39 -3.98
CA ILE A 385 -3.85 -1.95 -4.29
C ILE A 385 -2.70 -1.49 -5.19
N THR A 386 -1.49 -1.94 -4.85
CA THR A 386 -0.28 -1.55 -5.57
C THR A 386 -0.23 -2.21 -6.95
N ALA A 387 -0.59 -3.49 -7.06
CA ALA A 387 -0.68 -4.20 -8.35
C ALA A 387 -1.74 -3.62 -9.27
N SER A 388 -2.90 -3.26 -8.72
CA SER A 388 -4.00 -2.63 -9.48
C SER A 388 -3.76 -1.16 -9.82
N ARG A 389 -2.69 -0.52 -9.29
CA ARG A 389 -2.40 0.91 -9.43
C ARG A 389 -3.53 1.79 -8.88
N SER A 390 -4.19 1.32 -7.83
CA SER A 390 -5.32 1.99 -7.19
C SER A 390 -4.87 3.12 -6.25
N ASN A 391 -5.75 4.10 -6.04
CA ASN A 391 -5.51 5.13 -5.03
C ASN A 391 -5.77 4.57 -3.63
N LEU A 392 -5.05 5.12 -2.65
CA LEU A 392 -5.09 4.66 -1.27
C LEU A 392 -5.18 5.83 -0.30
N TYR A 393 -6.11 5.73 0.62
CA TYR A 393 -6.45 6.75 1.59
C TYR A 393 -6.55 6.19 3.01
N TYR A 394 -6.32 7.07 3.97
CA TYR A 394 -6.60 6.84 5.39
C TYR A 394 -7.22 8.09 5.98
N VAL A 395 -8.36 7.93 6.65
CA VAL A 395 -9.09 9.01 7.32
C VAL A 395 -8.58 9.16 8.74
N LEU A 396 -7.91 10.28 9.01
CA LEU A 396 -7.40 10.61 10.32
C LEU A 396 -8.56 10.81 11.31
N LYS A 397 -8.57 10.02 12.38
CA LYS A 397 -9.51 10.17 13.51
C LYS A 397 -8.87 11.04 14.58
N SER A 398 -9.25 12.31 14.67
CA SER A 398 -8.85 13.16 15.81
C SER A 398 -9.42 12.56 17.10
N LYS A 399 -8.53 12.33 18.09
CA LYS A 399 -8.95 12.14 19.48
C LYS A 399 -9.35 13.51 20.05
N LYS A 400 -10.14 13.52 21.14
CA LYS A 400 -10.68 14.73 21.79
C LYS A 400 -9.68 15.89 21.76
N GLY A 401 -10.01 16.90 20.99
CA GLY A 401 -9.14 18.00 20.55
C GLY A 401 -9.70 18.55 19.24
N VAL A 402 -9.30 19.76 18.87
CA VAL A 402 -9.76 20.51 17.69
C VAL A 402 -9.69 19.63 16.42
N GLY A 403 -10.83 19.08 15.97
CA GLY A 403 -10.93 18.23 14.77
C GLY A 403 -11.58 16.84 14.90
N VAL A 404 -12.27 16.49 15.99
CA VAL A 404 -12.97 15.18 16.13
C VAL A 404 -13.96 14.97 14.97
N THR A 405 -13.62 14.08 14.04
CA THR A 405 -14.50 13.73 12.92
C THR A 405 -15.70 12.89 13.42
N GLY A 406 -16.71 13.57 13.94
CA GLY A 406 -17.93 13.00 14.52
C GLY A 406 -18.71 14.01 15.37
N THR A 407 -18.04 15.05 15.88
CA THR A 407 -18.66 16.21 16.53
C THR A 407 -17.82 17.42 16.15
N THR A 408 -18.42 18.41 15.49
CA THR A 408 -17.81 19.73 15.25
C THR A 408 -17.10 20.17 16.52
N VAL A 409 -15.76 20.15 16.49
CA VAL A 409 -15.00 20.79 17.55
C VAL A 409 -15.00 22.25 17.18
N GLU A 410 -15.66 23.06 18.01
CA GLU A 410 -15.64 24.51 17.85
C GLU A 410 -14.18 24.94 17.67
N ASN A 411 -13.91 25.65 16.56
CA ASN A 411 -12.60 26.20 16.18
C ASN A 411 -11.59 25.24 15.50
N SER A 412 -11.99 24.13 14.87
CA SER A 412 -11.07 23.40 13.97
C SER A 412 -10.83 24.14 12.66
N PRO A 413 -9.55 24.39 12.27
CA PRO A 413 -9.24 24.98 10.97
C PRO A 413 -9.40 23.97 9.83
N PHE A 414 -9.56 22.68 10.14
CA PHE A 414 -9.59 21.60 9.15
C PHE A 414 -11.02 21.18 8.81
N THR A 415 -11.28 21.05 7.51
CA THR A 415 -12.49 20.45 6.96
C THR A 415 -12.42 18.92 7.05
N LYS A 416 -13.55 18.24 6.83
CA LYS A 416 -13.59 16.77 6.78
C LYS A 416 -12.67 16.20 5.70
N ALA A 417 -12.53 16.89 4.56
CA ALA A 417 -11.69 16.46 3.45
C ALA A 417 -10.20 16.53 3.80
N ASP A 418 -9.79 17.53 4.60
CA ASP A 418 -8.40 17.69 5.03
C ASP A 418 -7.89 16.51 5.86
N HIS A 419 -8.80 15.76 6.52
CA HIS A 419 -8.45 14.57 7.29
C HIS A 419 -8.23 13.32 6.42
N VAL A 420 -8.44 13.38 5.11
CA VAL A 420 -8.21 12.27 4.19
C VAL A 420 -6.76 12.29 3.74
N LEU A 421 -5.95 11.39 4.30
CA LEU A 421 -4.53 11.28 3.99
C LEU A 421 -4.34 10.34 2.80
N ALA A 422 -3.79 10.86 1.70
CA ALA A 422 -3.28 10.02 0.62
C ALA A 422 -2.02 9.27 1.12
N LEU A 423 -1.94 7.98 0.82
CA LEU A 423 -0.81 7.15 1.24
C LEU A 423 0.15 6.85 0.09
N PRO A 424 1.47 6.76 0.37
CA PRO A 424 2.46 6.19 -0.57
C PRO A 424 2.03 4.80 -1.03
N SER A 425 2.03 4.52 -2.34
CA SER A 425 1.62 3.21 -2.88
C SER A 425 2.49 2.79 -4.08
N TYR A 426 1.89 2.49 -5.23
CA TYR A 426 2.53 2.06 -6.47
C TYR A 426 3.62 3.01 -6.95
N LEU A 427 3.34 4.32 -6.96
CA LEU A 427 4.32 5.31 -7.41
C LEU A 427 5.55 5.35 -6.51
N ALA A 428 5.40 5.14 -5.20
CA ALA A 428 6.53 5.13 -4.26
C ALA A 428 7.49 3.97 -4.56
N LEU A 429 6.96 2.78 -4.85
CA LEU A 429 7.79 1.59 -5.12
C LEU A 429 8.36 1.57 -6.54
N GLU A 430 7.59 1.96 -7.56
CA GLU A 430 8.07 1.94 -8.95
C GLU A 430 9.09 3.04 -9.24
N SER A 431 8.99 4.17 -8.54
CA SER A 431 9.96 5.26 -8.65
C SER A 431 11.37 4.85 -8.24
N LEU A 432 11.53 3.80 -7.43
CA LEU A 432 12.85 3.35 -6.98
C LEU A 432 13.57 2.47 -8.02
N LYS A 433 12.85 1.95 -9.03
CA LYS A 433 13.40 0.93 -9.96
C LYS A 433 13.83 1.48 -11.34
N LYS A 434 13.51 2.74 -11.67
CA LYS A 434 13.69 3.30 -13.03
C LYS A 434 14.40 4.66 -13.09
N VAL A 435 14.90 5.16 -11.98
CA VAL A 435 15.49 6.49 -11.94
C VAL A 435 16.99 6.38 -12.19
N ASN A 436 17.45 7.04 -13.25
CA ASN A 436 18.87 7.16 -13.58
C ASN A 436 19.64 7.72 -12.37
N GLU A 437 20.83 7.20 -12.10
CA GLU A 437 21.73 7.66 -11.04
C GLU A 437 21.84 9.19 -10.99
N SER A 438 21.99 9.86 -12.13
CA SER A 438 22.09 11.33 -12.20
C SER A 438 20.85 12.06 -11.65
N LYS A 439 19.67 11.45 -11.82
CA LYS A 439 18.39 11.97 -11.32
C LYS A 439 18.27 11.71 -9.81
N LEU A 440 18.64 10.52 -9.34
CA LEU A 440 18.69 10.20 -7.91
C LEU A 440 19.62 11.17 -7.17
N MET A 441 20.80 11.42 -7.72
CA MET A 441 21.77 12.38 -7.21
C MET A 441 21.22 13.82 -7.19
N THR A 442 20.44 14.21 -8.21
CA THR A 442 19.78 15.53 -8.23
C THR A 442 18.77 15.67 -7.09
N LEU A 443 17.92 14.66 -6.87
CA LEU A 443 16.95 14.65 -5.77
C LEU A 443 17.64 14.72 -4.41
N LEU A 444 18.79 14.05 -4.28
CA LEU A 444 19.59 14.06 -3.06
C LEU A 444 20.22 15.43 -2.78
N VAL A 445 20.76 16.12 -3.80
CA VAL A 445 21.25 17.50 -3.64
C VAL A 445 20.13 18.43 -3.21
N MET A 446 18.93 18.29 -3.79
CA MET A 446 17.75 19.07 -3.37
C MET A 446 17.39 18.80 -1.90
N LEU A 447 17.42 17.54 -1.46
CA LEU A 447 17.12 17.16 -0.09
C LEU A 447 18.08 17.84 0.90
N TYR A 448 19.40 17.72 0.68
CA TYR A 448 20.40 18.34 1.55
C TYR A 448 20.29 19.87 1.58
N PHE A 449 19.84 20.48 0.49
CA PHE A 449 19.56 21.91 0.46
C PHE A 449 18.33 22.29 1.28
N GLU A 450 17.22 21.59 1.11
CA GLU A 450 16.00 21.81 1.90
C GLU A 450 16.23 21.56 3.40
N GLU A 451 17.11 20.62 3.75
CA GLU A 451 17.56 20.38 5.15
C GLU A 451 18.55 21.44 5.67
N GLY A 452 18.96 22.40 4.84
CA GLY A 452 19.86 23.48 5.25
C GLY A 452 21.30 23.02 5.52
N ALA A 453 21.75 21.89 4.96
CA ALA A 453 23.11 21.37 5.17
C ALA A 453 24.22 22.33 4.70
N PHE A 454 23.91 23.23 3.77
CA PHE A 454 24.83 24.25 3.24
C PHE A 454 24.82 25.57 4.05
N SER A 455 24.05 25.65 5.14
CA SER A 455 23.86 26.87 5.96
C SER A 455 24.94 27.11 7.03
N LYS A 456 26.00 26.30 7.08
CA LYS A 456 27.14 26.56 7.98
C LYS A 456 28.23 27.33 7.23
N PRO A 457 28.27 28.67 7.29
CA PRO A 457 29.40 29.40 6.74
C PRO A 457 30.65 29.12 7.59
N LYS A 458 31.74 28.70 6.95
CA LYS A 458 33.10 28.64 7.54
C LYS A 458 33.72 30.05 7.73
N SER A 459 32.94 31.14 7.66
CA SER A 459 33.47 32.50 7.75
C SER A 459 32.42 33.49 8.27
N PRO A 460 32.80 34.56 8.99
CA PRO A 460 31.87 35.48 9.61
C PRO A 460 31.31 36.45 8.57
N LEU A 461 30.22 36.07 7.91
CA LEU A 461 29.38 37.00 7.15
C LEU A 461 28.24 37.48 8.03
N ASN A 462 27.98 38.79 7.93
CA ASN A 462 27.18 39.58 8.85
C ASN A 462 25.78 38.98 9.07
N LEU A 463 25.56 38.48 10.29
CA LEU A 463 24.33 37.83 10.76
C LEU A 463 23.06 38.70 10.55
N LYS A 464 23.23 40.03 10.43
CA LYS A 464 22.13 41.00 10.27
C LYS A 464 21.52 41.05 8.87
N ASP A 465 22.25 40.66 7.82
CA ASP A 465 21.72 40.68 6.45
C ASP A 465 20.94 39.40 6.11
N PHE A 466 21.19 38.30 6.82
CA PHE A 466 20.47 37.04 6.69
C PHE A 466 19.18 37.03 7.55
N ILE A 467 19.26 37.49 8.80
CA ILE A 467 18.13 37.51 9.75
C ILE A 467 17.00 38.46 9.31
N ASN A 468 17.29 39.49 8.51
CA ASN A 468 16.28 40.43 8.02
C ASN A 468 15.60 39.98 6.70
N ARG A 469 16.02 38.88 6.09
CA ARG A 469 15.28 38.25 4.97
C ARG A 469 14.39 37.07 5.39
N ASP A 470 14.69 36.43 6.52
CA ASP A 470 13.99 35.21 6.97
C ASP A 470 13.21 35.40 8.30
N ARG A 471 12.35 36.42 8.36
CA ARG A 471 11.37 36.58 9.45
C ARG A 471 9.91 36.37 9.04
N SER A 472 9.70 35.74 7.89
CA SER A 472 8.51 34.94 7.66
C SER A 472 8.96 33.51 7.43
N VAL A 473 8.75 32.64 8.42
CA VAL A 473 8.71 31.20 8.20
C VAL A 473 7.51 30.95 7.30
N SER A 474 7.69 31.11 5.99
CA SER A 474 6.65 30.85 5.00
C SER A 474 7.30 30.43 3.68
N LYS A 475 7.08 29.15 3.35
CA LYS A 475 7.27 28.51 2.04
C LYS A 475 8.71 28.36 1.53
N ASN A 476 9.11 27.10 1.39
CA ASN A 476 10.28 26.62 0.64
C ASN A 476 10.51 27.45 -0.62
N ASN A 477 11.60 28.24 -0.63
CA ASN A 477 11.93 29.11 -1.76
C ASN A 477 12.39 28.32 -3.01
N GLY A 478 12.54 26.99 -2.95
CA GLY A 478 12.95 26.16 -4.08
C GLY A 478 14.34 26.51 -4.65
N LEU A 479 14.80 25.70 -5.61
CA LEU A 479 16.12 25.82 -6.23
C LEU A 479 16.04 26.10 -7.71
N THR A 480 16.95 26.91 -8.24
CA THR A 480 17.25 26.89 -9.67
C THR A 480 18.27 25.79 -9.98
N PHE A 481 18.32 25.30 -11.23
CA PHE A 481 19.37 24.35 -11.61
C PHE A 481 20.80 24.93 -11.55
N LYS A 482 20.93 26.25 -11.62
CA LYS A 482 22.21 26.93 -11.40
C LYS A 482 22.65 26.80 -9.94
N ASP A 483 21.70 26.87 -9.01
CA ASP A 483 21.97 26.65 -7.59
C ASP A 483 22.33 25.18 -7.34
N LEU A 484 21.57 24.24 -7.92
CA LEU A 484 21.90 22.81 -7.84
C LEU A 484 23.34 22.52 -8.29
N SER A 485 23.75 23.04 -9.45
CA SER A 485 25.10 22.86 -9.96
C SER A 485 26.19 23.38 -9.01
N ARG A 486 25.90 24.43 -8.23
CA ARG A 486 26.85 24.99 -7.24
C ARG A 486 26.96 24.13 -5.98
N PHE A 487 25.92 23.36 -5.64
CA PHE A 487 25.89 22.53 -4.44
C PHE A 487 26.48 21.13 -4.65
N VAL A 488 26.65 20.69 -5.91
CA VAL A 488 27.20 19.36 -6.24
C VAL A 488 28.61 19.16 -5.65
N GLU A 489 29.51 20.12 -5.85
CA GLU A 489 30.91 20.01 -5.39
C GLU A 489 31.01 20.02 -3.86
N PRO A 490 30.40 20.99 -3.13
CA PRO A 490 30.35 20.94 -1.67
C PRO A 490 29.73 19.66 -1.10
N LEU A 491 28.67 19.15 -1.74
CA LEU A 491 28.05 17.91 -1.29
C LEU A 491 28.97 16.71 -1.52
N SER A 492 29.62 16.64 -2.69
CA SER A 492 30.58 15.60 -3.04
C SER A 492 31.73 15.53 -2.04
N GLU A 493 32.26 16.70 -1.64
CA GLU A 493 33.26 16.81 -0.58
C GLU A 493 32.74 16.32 0.77
N MET A 494 31.50 16.70 1.14
CA MET A 494 30.90 16.34 2.42
C MET A 494 30.68 14.84 2.57
N ILE A 495 30.25 14.16 1.51
CA ILE A 495 29.97 12.71 1.52
C ILE A 495 31.19 11.86 1.12
N GLY A 496 32.26 12.48 0.60
CA GLY A 496 33.46 11.79 0.15
C GLY A 496 33.26 10.95 -1.14
N GLN A 497 32.28 11.31 -1.99
CA GLN A 497 31.98 10.61 -3.24
C GLN A 497 31.69 11.62 -4.36
N GLN A 498 32.03 11.24 -5.59
CA GLN A 498 31.78 12.09 -6.75
C GLN A 498 30.30 12.07 -7.12
N ILE A 499 29.62 13.20 -6.99
CA ILE A 499 28.23 13.37 -7.43
C ILE A 499 28.23 13.95 -8.84
N SER A 500 27.42 13.37 -9.72
CA SER A 500 27.18 13.92 -11.05
C SER A 500 25.69 14.16 -11.28
N ILE A 501 25.36 15.33 -11.85
CA ILE A 501 24.00 15.68 -12.26
C ILE A 501 23.95 15.89 -13.78
N GLU A 502 22.77 15.70 -14.37
CA GLU A 502 22.60 15.82 -15.81
C GLU A 502 22.74 17.28 -16.27
N LYS A 503 23.63 17.54 -17.25
CA LYS A 503 23.93 18.89 -17.75
C LYS A 503 22.76 19.53 -18.52
N ASN A 504 21.87 18.73 -19.10
CA ASN A 504 20.69 19.22 -19.79
C ASN A 504 19.56 19.46 -18.77
N HIS A 505 19.59 20.63 -18.14
CA HIS A 505 18.65 21.00 -17.09
C HIS A 505 17.19 21.01 -17.55
N THR A 506 16.90 21.34 -18.81
CA THR A 506 15.52 21.35 -19.34
C THR A 506 14.96 19.94 -19.44
N ARG A 507 15.74 18.99 -19.97
CA ARG A 507 15.35 17.58 -20.03
C ARG A 507 15.21 16.99 -18.63
N LEU A 508 16.19 17.24 -17.76
CA LEU A 508 16.17 16.80 -16.37
C LEU A 508 14.92 17.30 -15.65
N ALA A 509 14.57 18.58 -15.79
CA ALA A 509 13.36 19.16 -15.20
C ALA A 509 12.10 18.50 -15.73
N GLY A 510 11.98 18.34 -17.06
CA GLY A 510 10.82 17.70 -17.69
C GLY A 510 10.62 16.27 -17.19
N ASP A 511 11.71 15.52 -17.06
CA ASP A 511 11.68 14.15 -16.56
C ASP A 511 11.30 14.11 -15.06
N LEU A 512 11.90 14.94 -14.20
CA LEU A 512 11.59 14.94 -12.77
C LEU A 512 10.16 15.43 -12.48
N ILE A 513 9.64 16.39 -13.26
CA ILE A 513 8.25 16.86 -13.15
C ILE A 513 7.27 15.79 -13.64
N SER A 514 7.53 15.17 -14.80
CA SER A 514 6.63 14.13 -15.36
C SER A 514 6.54 12.90 -14.45
N ASN A 515 7.63 12.57 -13.75
CA ASN A 515 7.64 11.53 -12.71
C ASN A 515 7.15 12.02 -11.33
N LYS A 516 6.67 13.26 -11.22
CA LYS A 516 6.14 13.87 -10.00
C LYS A 516 7.13 13.95 -8.84
N PHE A 517 8.44 13.98 -9.09
CA PHE A 517 9.46 14.14 -8.03
C PHE A 517 9.69 15.58 -7.61
N ILE A 518 9.46 16.52 -8.52
CA ILE A 518 9.60 17.95 -8.24
C ILE A 518 8.39 18.71 -8.81
N ILE A 519 8.08 19.84 -8.19
CA ILE A 519 7.15 20.83 -8.74
C ILE A 519 7.89 22.09 -9.15
N ARG A 520 7.41 22.72 -10.22
CA ARG A 520 7.92 24.01 -10.68
C ARG A 520 7.14 25.14 -10.01
N VAL A 521 7.84 25.98 -9.27
CA VAL A 521 7.34 27.25 -8.73
C VAL A 521 7.75 28.35 -9.70
N ASN A 522 6.76 29.01 -10.29
CA ASN A 522 6.98 30.10 -11.23
C ASN A 522 6.98 31.42 -10.49
N ASP A 523 8.15 32.06 -10.43
CA ASP A 523 8.27 33.47 -10.05
C ASP A 523 8.61 34.31 -11.28
N VAL A 524 8.35 35.61 -11.19
CA VAL A 524 8.60 36.57 -12.27
C VAL A 524 10.08 36.49 -12.69
N GLY A 525 10.34 35.90 -13.86
CA GLY A 525 11.66 35.83 -14.49
C GLY A 525 12.55 34.63 -14.11
N THR A 526 12.17 33.79 -13.14
CA THR A 526 12.98 32.61 -12.74
C THR A 526 12.10 31.43 -12.34
N SER A 527 12.47 30.22 -12.78
CA SER A 527 11.80 28.98 -12.37
C SER A 527 12.58 28.29 -11.26
N ARG A 528 11.92 28.10 -10.12
CA ARG A 528 12.44 27.40 -8.96
C ARG A 528 11.75 26.04 -8.85
N TYR A 529 12.45 25.05 -8.31
CA TYR A 529 11.95 23.69 -8.18
C TYR A 529 12.02 23.25 -6.72
N VAL A 530 10.97 22.57 -6.26
CA VAL A 530 10.84 22.06 -4.89
C VAL A 530 10.59 20.57 -4.96
N LEU A 531 11.13 19.80 -4.02
CA LEU A 531 10.81 18.38 -3.91
C LEU A 531 9.32 18.20 -3.60
N THR A 532 8.69 17.23 -4.27
CA THR A 532 7.42 16.69 -3.79
C THR A 532 7.67 15.71 -2.66
N GLU A 533 6.63 15.29 -1.96
CA GLU A 533 6.72 14.22 -0.97
C GLU A 533 7.29 12.92 -1.56
N LEU A 534 6.90 12.57 -2.80
CA LEU A 534 7.47 11.43 -3.52
C LEU A 534 8.96 11.64 -3.82
N GLY A 535 9.35 12.84 -4.27
CA GLY A 535 10.77 13.16 -4.52
C GLY A 535 11.62 13.09 -3.26
N LYS A 536 11.09 13.59 -2.14
CA LYS A 536 11.72 13.51 -0.82
C LYS A 536 11.86 12.08 -0.33
N PHE A 537 10.81 11.26 -0.49
CA PHE A 537 10.84 9.83 -0.18
C PHE A 537 11.94 9.09 -0.96
N VAL A 538 12.02 9.32 -2.27
CA VAL A 538 13.07 8.73 -3.11
C VAL A 538 14.45 9.22 -2.68
N ALA A 539 14.63 10.52 -2.42
CA ALA A 539 15.91 11.07 -1.99
C ALA A 539 16.39 10.47 -0.65
N ILE A 540 15.50 10.33 0.32
CA ILE A 540 15.81 9.73 1.63
C ILE A 540 16.13 8.24 1.48
N TRP A 541 15.39 7.53 0.62
CA TRP A 541 15.71 6.14 0.28
C TRP A 541 17.10 6.02 -0.35
N VAL A 542 17.48 6.89 -1.29
CA VAL A 542 18.82 6.89 -1.92
C VAL A 542 19.90 7.15 -0.88
N ARG A 543 19.74 8.21 -0.07
CA ARG A 543 20.67 8.54 1.02
C ARG A 543 20.93 7.30 1.88
N LYS A 544 19.85 6.58 2.18
CA LYS A 544 19.92 5.39 3.00
C LYS A 544 20.55 4.19 2.30
N HIS A 545 20.11 3.88 1.09
CA HIS A 545 20.61 2.77 0.29
C HIS A 545 22.12 2.89 -0.02
N LEU A 546 22.61 4.11 -0.16
CA LEU A 546 24.04 4.38 -0.36
C LEU A 546 24.86 4.42 0.95
N GLY A 547 24.21 4.22 2.11
CA GLY A 547 24.86 4.19 3.42
C GLY A 547 25.35 5.56 3.92
N TRP A 548 24.76 6.66 3.45
CA TRP A 548 25.19 8.01 3.83
C TRP A 548 24.45 8.47 5.08
N LYS A 549 25.21 8.97 6.08
CA LYS A 549 24.70 9.38 7.39
C LYS A 549 24.34 10.86 7.44
#